data_AF-A0A4R3UPS9-F1
#
_entry.id   AF-A0A4R3UPS9-F1
#
_cell.length_a   1.000
_cell.length_b   1.000
_cell.length_c   1.000
_cell.angle_alpha   90.00
_cell.angle_beta   90.00
_cell.angle_gamma   90.00
#
_symmetry.space_group_name_H-M   'P 1'
#
loop_
_entity.id
_entity.type
_entity.pdbx_description
1 polymer ?
#
loop_
_entity_poly.entity_id
_entity_poly.type
_entity_poly.pdbx_seq_one_letter_code
_entity_poly.pdbx_strand_id
1 'polypeptide(L)'
;MEEMTAAVKASAESARQAVQLAGSARDAAAKGGDVVGQVVETMRRISEASHRISDIIGVIDSIAFQTNILALNAAVEAARAGDQGRGFAVVAGEVRVLARRSADAAKEIKQLIGSSVERVEAGSDLVGQAGNRMEEIVTQVRRVTDLISEIGAATEEQSSGIGQVNQAVSQLDEVTQQNAALVEQSAASAHSLQGQAGRLVEALAVFSRA
;
A
#
# COMPACT_ATOMS: atom_id res chain seq x y z
N MET A 1 9.15 -32.74 -20.12
CA MET A 1 9.88 -31.54 -20.58
C MET A 1 8.94 -30.46 -21.05
N GLU A 2 7.95 -30.76 -21.92
CA GLU A 2 6.95 -29.77 -22.34
C GLU A 2 6.21 -29.10 -21.17
N GLU A 3 5.76 -29.86 -20.16
CA GLU A 3 5.12 -29.28 -18.98
C GLU A 3 6.05 -28.35 -18.19
N MET A 4 7.35 -28.66 -18.11
CA MET A 4 8.33 -27.82 -17.41
C MET A 4 8.55 -26.50 -18.16
N THR A 5 8.70 -26.56 -19.49
CA THR A 5 8.78 -25.36 -20.35
C THR A 5 7.51 -24.51 -20.25
N ALA A 6 6.34 -25.15 -20.22
CA ALA A 6 5.06 -24.46 -20.06
C ALA A 6 4.95 -23.77 -18.69
N ALA A 7 5.34 -24.45 -17.61
CA ALA A 7 5.33 -23.91 -16.25
C ALA A 7 6.29 -22.71 -16.09
N VAL A 8 7.48 -22.78 -16.68
CA VAL A 8 8.46 -21.68 -16.67
C VAL A 8 7.92 -20.48 -17.46
N LYS A 9 7.32 -20.70 -18.64
CA LYS A 9 6.71 -19.61 -19.42
C LYS A 9 5.54 -18.95 -18.67
N ALA A 10 4.69 -19.73 -18.03
CA ALA A 10 3.59 -19.23 -17.20
C ALA A 10 4.11 -18.44 -15.98
N SER A 11 5.22 -18.87 -15.38
CA SER A 11 5.87 -18.16 -14.27
C SER A 11 6.43 -16.81 -14.72
N ALA A 12 7.05 -16.74 -15.91
CA ALA A 12 7.57 -15.48 -16.46
C ALA A 12 6.43 -14.48 -16.75
N GLU A 13 5.31 -14.96 -17.31
CA GLU A 13 4.13 -14.12 -17.54
C GLU A 13 3.51 -13.64 -16.23
N SER A 14 3.40 -14.52 -15.24
CA SER A 14 2.91 -14.17 -13.90
C SER A 14 3.79 -13.12 -13.22
N ALA A 15 5.12 -13.24 -13.34
CA ALA A 15 6.05 -12.24 -12.83
C ALA A 15 5.83 -10.87 -13.50
N ARG A 16 5.69 -10.82 -14.83
CA ARG A 16 5.41 -9.56 -15.55
C ARG A 16 4.09 -8.92 -15.12
N GLN A 17 3.02 -9.70 -14.96
CA GLN A 17 1.75 -9.19 -14.46
C GLN A 17 1.87 -8.67 -13.01
N ALA A 18 2.60 -9.39 -12.16
CA ALA A 18 2.82 -8.99 -10.77
C ALA A 18 3.61 -7.66 -10.67
N VAL A 19 4.59 -7.41 -11.53
CA VAL A 19 5.28 -6.10 -11.62
C VAL A 19 4.31 -4.98 -11.98
N GLN A 20 3.44 -5.19 -12.97
CA GLN A 20 2.44 -4.17 -13.36
C GLN A 20 1.45 -3.87 -12.23
N LEU A 21 0.99 -4.91 -11.53
CA LEU A 21 0.08 -4.77 -10.39
C LEU A 21 0.77 -4.05 -9.22
N ALA A 22 2.02 -4.40 -8.91
CA ALA A 22 2.83 -3.72 -7.90
C ALA A 22 3.03 -2.23 -8.26
N GLY A 23 3.29 -1.91 -9.53
CA GLY A 23 3.36 -0.53 -10.02
C GLY A 23 2.06 0.24 -9.75
N SER A 24 0.92 -0.37 -10.07
CA SER A 24 -0.40 0.24 -9.85
C SER A 24 -0.71 0.44 -8.36
N ALA A 25 -0.34 -0.53 -7.52
CA ALA A 25 -0.49 -0.43 -6.06
C ALA A 25 0.39 0.67 -5.46
N ARG A 26 1.63 0.80 -5.95
CA ARG A 26 2.55 1.89 -5.55
C ARG A 26 1.98 3.25 -5.89
N ASP A 27 1.47 3.41 -7.12
CA ASP A 27 0.90 4.68 -7.58
C ASP A 27 -0.39 5.03 -6.81
N ALA A 28 -1.21 4.03 -6.46
CA ALA A 28 -2.37 4.22 -5.60
C ALA A 28 -1.97 4.64 -4.17
N ALA A 29 -0.95 4.00 -3.59
CA ALA A 29 -0.44 4.37 -2.27
C ALA A 29 0.18 5.77 -2.25
N ALA A 30 0.91 6.17 -3.30
CA ALA A 30 1.45 7.52 -3.45
C ALA A 30 0.34 8.58 -3.50
N LYS A 31 -0.70 8.37 -4.33
CA LYS A 31 -1.88 9.24 -4.36
C LYS A 31 -2.61 9.28 -3.02
N GLY A 32 -2.66 8.14 -2.31
CA GLY A 32 -3.19 8.07 -0.95
C GLY A 32 -2.41 8.97 0.02
N GLY A 33 -1.07 8.95 -0.07
CA GLY A 33 -0.19 9.85 0.68
C GLY A 33 -0.46 11.33 0.38
N ASP A 34 -0.64 11.70 -0.89
CA ASP A 34 -0.96 13.07 -1.29
C ASP A 34 -2.29 13.55 -0.68
N VAL A 35 -3.33 12.71 -0.73
CA VAL A 35 -4.65 13.01 -0.14
C VAL A 35 -4.54 13.17 1.37
N VAL A 36 -3.79 12.28 2.04
CA VAL A 36 -3.53 12.39 3.48
C VAL A 36 -2.83 13.72 3.81
N GLY A 37 -1.83 14.12 3.02
CA GLY A 37 -1.16 15.41 3.17
C GLY A 37 -2.11 16.60 3.06
N GLN A 38 -3.06 16.57 2.12
CA GLN A 38 -4.09 17.61 1.98
C GLN A 38 -5.05 17.64 3.19
N VAL A 39 -5.38 16.49 3.76
CA VAL A 39 -6.20 16.41 4.98
C VAL A 39 -5.47 17.01 6.17
N VAL A 40 -4.19 16.70 6.37
CA VAL A 40 -3.36 17.31 7.44
C VAL A 40 -3.34 18.83 7.31
N GLU A 41 -3.10 19.36 6.11
CA GLU A 41 -3.08 20.82 5.89
C GLU A 41 -4.46 21.45 6.15
N THR A 42 -5.54 20.75 5.81
CA THR A 42 -6.90 21.21 6.11
C THR A 42 -7.15 21.24 7.62
N MET A 43 -6.73 20.21 8.36
CA MET A 43 -6.83 20.17 9.83
C MET A 43 -6.03 21.30 10.47
N ARG A 44 -4.82 21.59 9.98
CA ARG A 44 -3.99 22.72 10.42
C ARG A 44 -4.73 24.05 10.27
N ARG A 45 -5.35 24.28 9.10
CA ARG A 45 -6.14 25.49 8.83
C ARG A 45 -7.39 25.60 9.72
N ILE A 46 -8.06 24.48 10.02
CA ILE A 46 -9.20 24.45 10.94
C ILE A 46 -8.74 24.81 12.36
N SER A 47 -7.60 24.28 12.82
CA SER A 47 -7.03 24.62 14.12
C SER A 47 -6.70 26.11 14.22
N GLU A 48 -6.04 26.67 13.20
CA GLU A 48 -5.72 28.10 13.13
C GLU A 48 -6.98 28.99 13.16
N ALA A 49 -8.00 28.62 12.39
CA ALA A 49 -9.29 29.32 12.40
C ALA A 49 -9.97 29.24 13.77
N SER A 50 -9.90 28.09 14.44
CA SER A 50 -10.48 27.88 15.77
C SER A 50 -9.79 28.72 16.84
N HIS A 51 -8.46 28.85 16.78
CA HIS A 51 -7.70 29.75 17.66
C HIS A 51 -8.14 31.19 17.49
N ARG A 52 -8.30 31.64 16.23
CA ARG A 52 -8.76 32.99 15.93
C ARG A 52 -10.18 33.26 16.45
N ILE A 53 -11.07 32.26 16.39
CA ILE A 53 -12.40 32.34 17.00
C ILE A 53 -12.28 32.47 18.53
N SER A 54 -11.42 31.68 19.17
CA SER A 54 -11.18 31.76 20.62
C SER A 54 -10.75 33.17 21.07
N ASP A 55 -9.86 33.82 20.31
CA ASP A 55 -9.41 35.19 20.58
C ASP A 55 -10.57 36.20 20.47
N ILE A 56 -11.39 36.08 19.42
CA ILE A 56 -12.57 36.95 19.22
C ILE A 56 -13.57 36.78 20.37
N ILE A 57 -13.80 35.54 20.80
CA ILE A 57 -14.68 35.25 21.94
C ILE A 57 -14.13 35.84 23.24
N GLY A 58 -12.81 35.86 23.42
CA GLY A 58 -12.15 36.56 24.53
C GLY A 58 -12.41 38.08 24.53
N VAL A 59 -12.43 38.70 23.35
CA VAL A 59 -12.80 40.12 23.20
C VAL A 59 -14.29 40.33 23.55
N ILE A 60 -15.18 39.44 23.09
CA ILE A 60 -16.62 39.52 23.40
C ILE A 60 -16.88 39.40 24.91
N ASP A 61 -16.21 38.47 25.59
CA ASP A 61 -16.29 38.33 27.05
C ASP A 61 -15.81 39.61 27.77
N SER A 62 -14.73 40.21 27.28
CA SER A 62 -14.22 41.50 27.79
C SER A 62 -15.23 42.64 27.60
N ILE A 63 -15.90 42.71 26.45
CA ILE A 63 -16.96 43.70 26.16
C ILE A 63 -18.16 43.47 27.08
N ALA A 64 -18.57 42.22 27.28
CA ALA A 64 -19.67 41.86 28.18
C ALA A 64 -19.34 42.29 29.63
N PHE A 65 -18.12 42.04 30.09
CA PHE A 65 -17.65 42.50 31.39
C PHE A 65 -17.69 44.02 31.53
N GLN A 66 -17.12 44.76 30.56
CA GLN A 66 -17.16 46.23 30.54
C GLN A 66 -18.60 46.75 30.56
N THR A 67 -19.50 46.17 29.76
CA THR A 67 -20.92 46.54 29.70
C THR A 67 -21.61 46.32 31.06
N ASN A 68 -21.31 45.21 31.74
CA ASN A 68 -21.82 44.94 33.09
C ASN A 68 -21.32 45.98 34.13
N ILE A 69 -20.07 46.47 34.01
CA ILE A 69 -19.56 47.54 34.87
C ILE A 69 -20.22 48.89 34.55
N LEU A 70 -20.39 49.23 33.27
CA LEU A 70 -21.11 50.46 32.88
C LEU A 70 -22.56 50.44 33.38
N ALA A 71 -23.25 49.31 33.25
CA ALA A 71 -24.62 49.15 33.74
C ALA A 71 -24.72 49.27 35.26
N LEU A 72 -23.73 48.75 36.00
CA LEU A 72 -23.64 48.94 37.45
C LEU A 72 -23.47 50.42 37.82
N ASN A 73 -22.56 51.13 37.15
CA ASN A 73 -22.33 52.56 37.39
C ASN A 73 -23.60 53.38 37.06
N ALA A 74 -24.30 53.05 35.98
CA ALA A 74 -25.56 53.69 35.61
C ALA A 74 -26.67 53.44 36.65
N ALA A 75 -26.75 52.24 37.21
CA ALA A 75 -27.69 51.93 38.29
C ALA A 75 -27.40 52.73 39.57
N VAL A 76 -26.11 52.94 39.89
CA VAL A 76 -25.69 53.77 41.03
C VAL A 76 -26.06 55.23 40.81
N GLU A 77 -25.81 55.79 39.62
CA GLU A 77 -26.16 57.19 39.33
C GLU A 77 -27.68 57.40 39.27
N ALA A 78 -28.43 56.41 38.75
CA ALA A 78 -29.89 56.43 38.77
C ALA A 78 -30.44 56.43 40.21
N ALA A 79 -29.85 55.66 41.13
CA ALA A 79 -30.21 55.70 42.55
C ALA A 79 -29.90 57.07 43.18
N ARG A 80 -28.79 57.71 42.76
CA ARG A 80 -28.39 59.05 43.22
C ARG A 80 -29.35 60.15 42.75
N ALA A 81 -29.96 60.00 41.58
CA ALA A 81 -30.95 60.92 41.04
C ALA A 81 -32.36 60.79 41.66
N GLY A 82 -32.57 59.83 42.58
CA GLY A 82 -33.83 59.63 43.28
C GLY A 82 -34.99 59.28 42.33
N ASP A 83 -36.15 59.92 42.50
CA ASP A 83 -37.35 59.62 41.71
C ASP A 83 -37.18 59.89 40.20
N GLN A 84 -36.32 60.84 39.82
CA GLN A 84 -36.04 61.16 38.42
C GLN A 84 -35.21 60.07 37.72
N GLY A 85 -34.50 59.23 38.48
CA GLY A 85 -33.66 58.15 37.97
C GLY A 85 -34.38 56.81 37.80
N ARG A 86 -35.66 56.66 38.20
CA ARG A 86 -36.34 55.36 38.25
C ARG A 86 -36.39 54.64 36.90
N GLY A 87 -36.65 55.38 35.81
CA GLY A 87 -36.64 54.81 34.45
C GLY A 87 -35.24 54.34 34.04
N PHE A 88 -34.20 55.12 34.34
CA PHE A 88 -32.81 54.75 34.07
C PHE A 88 -32.35 53.54 34.88
N ALA A 89 -32.80 53.40 36.13
CA ALA A 89 -32.46 52.25 36.98
C ALA A 89 -32.96 50.92 36.38
N VAL A 90 -34.16 50.92 35.79
CA VAL A 90 -34.73 49.73 35.12
C VAL A 90 -33.91 49.35 33.90
N VAL A 91 -33.60 50.33 33.04
CA VAL A 91 -32.77 50.10 31.84
C VAL A 91 -31.39 49.58 32.23
N ALA A 92 -30.75 50.18 33.23
CA ALA A 92 -29.45 49.74 33.75
C ALA A 92 -29.49 48.28 34.26
N GLY A 93 -30.58 47.88 34.93
CA GLY A 93 -30.82 46.50 35.34
C GLY A 93 -30.89 45.54 34.15
N GLU A 94 -31.64 45.88 33.11
CA GLU A 94 -31.81 45.05 31.92
C GLU A 94 -30.50 44.91 31.13
N VAL A 95 -29.76 46.01 30.95
CA VAL A 95 -28.42 45.98 30.31
C VAL A 95 -27.47 45.08 31.09
N ARG A 96 -27.54 45.10 32.43
CA ARG A 96 -26.70 44.25 33.28
C ARG A 96 -27.04 42.76 33.13
N VAL A 97 -28.32 42.42 33.04
CA VAL A 97 -28.77 41.04 32.80
C VAL A 97 -28.31 40.58 31.42
N LEU A 98 -28.45 41.40 30.39
CA LEU A 98 -28.00 41.10 29.04
C LEU A 98 -26.48 40.88 28.98
N ALA A 99 -25.70 41.75 29.64
CA ALA A 99 -24.25 41.64 29.71
C ALA A 99 -23.80 40.33 30.37
N ARG A 100 -24.43 39.91 31.48
CA ARG A 100 -24.14 38.61 32.10
C ARG A 100 -24.47 37.44 31.16
N ARG A 101 -25.62 37.50 30.51
CA ARG A 101 -26.04 36.46 29.56
C ARG A 101 -25.08 36.35 28.37
N SER A 102 -24.53 37.46 27.90
CA SER A 102 -23.48 37.47 26.88
C SER A 102 -22.16 36.86 27.36
N ALA A 103 -21.74 37.14 28.60
CA ALA A 103 -20.53 36.53 29.18
C ALA A 103 -20.67 35.01 29.34
N ASP A 104 -21.83 34.54 29.82
CA ASP A 104 -22.11 33.11 29.96
C ASP A 104 -22.06 32.39 28.59
N ALA A 105 -22.69 32.99 27.57
CA ALA A 105 -22.66 32.46 26.20
C ALA A 105 -21.23 32.46 25.61
N ALA A 106 -20.45 33.52 25.84
CA ALA A 106 -19.05 33.58 25.40
C ALA A 106 -18.22 32.46 26.04
N LYS A 107 -18.43 32.17 27.33
CA LYS A 107 -17.76 31.07 28.03
C LYS A 107 -18.13 29.71 27.47
N GLU A 108 -19.39 29.46 27.17
CA GLU A 108 -19.87 28.21 26.57
C GLU A 108 -19.27 28.00 25.16
N ILE A 109 -19.27 29.05 24.32
CA ILE A 109 -18.63 29.00 23.00
C ILE A 109 -17.13 28.71 23.13
N LYS A 110 -16.44 29.34 24.09
CA LYS A 110 -15.01 29.10 24.32
C LYS A 110 -14.71 27.64 24.69
N GLN A 111 -15.57 27.01 25.49
CA GLN A 111 -15.45 25.59 25.81
C GLN A 111 -15.67 24.69 24.58
N LEU A 112 -16.68 24.98 23.76
CA LEU A 112 -16.94 24.22 22.52
C LEU A 112 -15.80 24.34 21.51
N ILE A 113 -15.22 25.54 21.36
CA ILE A 113 -14.06 25.77 20.52
C ILE A 113 -12.83 25.03 21.06
N GLY A 114 -12.58 25.06 22.38
CA GLY A 114 -11.51 24.29 23.01
C GLY A 114 -11.62 22.79 22.73
N SER A 115 -12.79 22.21 22.94
CA SER A 115 -13.04 20.80 22.61
C SER A 115 -12.89 20.50 21.11
N SER A 116 -13.25 21.44 20.24
CA SER A 116 -13.06 21.29 18.79
C SER A 116 -11.58 21.26 18.42
N VAL A 117 -10.75 22.14 19.02
CA VAL A 117 -9.29 22.15 18.80
C VAL A 117 -8.68 20.82 19.21
N GLU A 118 -8.98 20.33 20.41
CA GLU A 118 -8.49 19.03 20.90
C GLU A 118 -8.83 17.87 19.94
N ARG A 119 -10.06 17.87 19.39
CA ARG A 119 -10.49 16.86 18.42
C ARG A 119 -9.76 16.97 17.09
N VAL A 120 -9.50 18.19 16.61
CA VAL A 120 -8.74 18.41 15.37
C VAL A 120 -7.29 18.00 15.54
N GLU A 121 -6.66 18.27 16.69
CA GLU A 121 -5.29 17.83 16.99
C GLU A 121 -5.20 16.30 17.02
N ALA A 122 -6.10 15.63 17.76
CA ALA A 122 -6.15 14.17 17.79
C ALA A 122 -6.40 13.57 16.39
N GLY A 123 -7.26 14.21 15.59
CA GLY A 123 -7.50 13.82 14.20
C GLY A 123 -6.26 14.00 13.31
N SER A 124 -5.54 15.11 13.48
CA SER A 124 -4.28 15.38 12.77
C SER A 124 -3.22 14.33 13.06
N ASP A 125 -3.09 13.91 14.32
CA ASP A 125 -2.13 12.87 14.71
C ASP A 125 -2.46 11.51 14.07
N LEU A 126 -3.74 11.12 14.07
CA LEU A 126 -4.20 9.87 13.44
C LEU A 126 -3.97 9.88 11.92
N VAL A 127 -4.25 10.99 11.26
CA VAL A 127 -4.03 11.16 9.83
C VAL A 127 -2.53 11.19 9.50
N GLY A 128 -1.70 11.82 10.34
CA GLY A 128 -0.24 11.79 10.21
C GLY A 128 0.32 10.37 10.30
N GLN A 129 -0.17 9.57 11.26
CA GLN A 129 0.17 8.15 11.34
C GLN A 129 -0.25 7.38 10.08
N ALA A 130 -1.45 7.64 9.54
CA ALA A 130 -1.89 7.04 8.29
C ALA A 130 -0.96 7.41 7.12
N GLY A 131 -0.44 8.64 7.07
CA GLY A 131 0.55 9.09 6.10
C GLY A 131 1.83 8.28 6.16
N ASN A 132 2.40 8.11 7.36
CA ASN A 132 3.60 7.28 7.56
C ASN A 132 3.35 5.82 7.12
N ARG A 133 2.16 5.26 7.38
CA ARG A 133 1.80 3.91 6.91
C ARG A 133 1.71 3.81 5.38
N MET A 134 1.28 4.87 4.69
CA MET A 134 1.30 4.88 3.22
C MET A 134 2.73 4.86 2.68
N GLU A 135 3.66 5.59 3.31
CA GLU A 135 5.09 5.54 2.94
C GLU A 135 5.72 4.16 3.18
N GLU A 136 5.37 3.51 4.28
CA GLU A 136 5.76 2.11 4.54
C GLU A 136 5.26 1.18 3.43
N ILE A 137 3.99 1.32 3.00
CA ILE A 137 3.41 0.53 1.90
C ILE A 137 4.18 0.77 0.61
N VAL A 138 4.46 2.02 0.23
CA VAL A 138 5.25 2.34 -0.97
C VAL A 138 6.62 1.66 -0.93
N THR A 139 7.27 1.66 0.23
CA THR A 139 8.57 1.01 0.44
C THR A 139 8.48 -0.51 0.32
N GLN A 140 7.47 -1.13 0.91
CA GLN A 140 7.24 -2.58 0.82
C GLN A 140 6.92 -3.02 -0.62
N VAL A 141 6.08 -2.26 -1.33
CA VAL A 141 5.73 -2.56 -2.72
C VAL A 141 6.94 -2.44 -3.66
N ARG A 142 7.85 -1.48 -3.40
CA ARG A 142 9.14 -1.42 -4.13
C ARG A 142 9.94 -2.71 -3.93
N ARG A 143 10.11 -3.16 -2.68
CA ARG A 143 10.82 -4.40 -2.38
C ARG A 143 10.18 -5.62 -3.04
N VAL A 144 8.85 -5.68 -3.09
CA VAL A 144 8.12 -6.74 -3.81
C VAL A 144 8.40 -6.68 -5.31
N THR A 145 8.47 -5.50 -5.89
CA THR A 145 8.78 -5.30 -7.32
C THR A 145 10.21 -5.77 -7.64
N ASP A 146 11.17 -5.48 -6.76
CA ASP A 146 12.56 -5.93 -6.91
C ASP A 146 12.64 -7.46 -6.87
N LEU A 147 11.98 -8.11 -5.90
CA LEU A 147 11.93 -9.58 -5.80
C LEU A 147 11.28 -10.22 -7.02
N ILE A 148 10.20 -9.65 -7.55
CA ILE A 148 9.56 -10.16 -8.76
C ILE A 148 10.47 -10.00 -9.98
N SER A 149 11.25 -8.93 -10.03
CA SER A 149 12.24 -8.71 -11.10
C SER A 149 13.36 -9.76 -11.06
N GLU A 150 13.84 -10.11 -9.85
CA GLU A 150 14.78 -11.22 -9.64
C GLU A 150 14.16 -12.56 -10.07
N ILE A 151 12.91 -12.83 -9.72
CA ILE A 151 12.19 -14.03 -10.17
C ILE A 151 12.10 -14.06 -11.70
N GLY A 152 11.79 -12.92 -12.34
CA GLY A 152 11.75 -12.80 -13.79
C GLY A 152 13.08 -13.19 -14.44
N ALA A 153 14.19 -12.66 -13.92
CA ALA A 153 15.53 -12.99 -14.40
C ALA A 153 15.87 -14.48 -14.21
N ALA A 154 15.60 -15.04 -13.03
CA ALA A 154 15.82 -16.46 -12.75
C ALA A 154 14.97 -17.37 -13.66
N THR A 155 13.75 -16.95 -13.98
CA THR A 155 12.85 -17.69 -14.87
C THR A 155 13.35 -17.69 -16.31
N GLU A 156 13.93 -16.57 -16.78
CA GLU A 156 14.58 -16.50 -18.10
C GLU A 156 15.81 -17.41 -18.18
N GLU A 157 16.64 -17.43 -17.13
CA GLU A 157 17.77 -18.35 -17.03
C GLU A 157 17.33 -19.82 -17.03
N GLN A 158 16.30 -20.18 -16.25
CA GLN A 158 15.72 -21.51 -16.25
C GLN A 158 15.19 -21.91 -17.63
N SER A 159 14.53 -20.99 -18.34
CA SER A 159 14.04 -21.26 -19.70
C SER A 159 15.17 -21.59 -20.65
N SER A 160 16.29 -20.86 -20.57
CA SER A 160 17.49 -21.15 -21.35
C SER A 160 18.09 -22.52 -21.00
N GLY A 161 18.22 -22.83 -19.70
CA GLY A 161 18.73 -24.12 -19.22
C GLY A 161 17.88 -25.30 -19.67
N ILE A 162 16.54 -25.18 -19.65
CA ILE A 162 15.63 -26.21 -20.16
C ILE A 162 15.83 -26.42 -21.67
N GLY A 163 16.07 -25.34 -22.43
CA GLY A 163 16.40 -25.43 -23.86
C GLY A 163 17.64 -26.28 -24.13
N GLN A 164 18.70 -26.09 -23.34
CA GLN A 164 19.93 -26.89 -23.43
C GLN A 164 19.70 -28.36 -23.07
N VAL A 165 18.94 -28.63 -22.00
CA VAL A 165 18.59 -30.00 -21.61
C VAL A 165 17.78 -30.69 -22.71
N ASN A 166 16.85 -29.99 -23.34
CA ASN A 166 16.05 -30.54 -24.43
C ASN A 166 16.94 -30.94 -25.62
N GLN A 167 17.92 -30.12 -25.97
CA GLN A 167 18.88 -30.44 -27.02
C GLN A 167 19.74 -31.66 -26.66
N ALA A 168 20.22 -31.76 -25.42
CA ALA A 168 21.00 -32.91 -24.95
C ALA A 168 20.18 -34.21 -24.96
N VAL A 169 18.90 -34.16 -24.56
CA VAL A 169 17.99 -35.32 -24.60
C VAL A 169 17.73 -35.75 -26.04
N SER A 170 17.53 -34.82 -26.97
CA SER A 170 17.38 -35.15 -28.41
C SER A 170 18.61 -35.84 -28.97
N GLN A 171 19.82 -35.41 -28.56
CA GLN A 171 21.07 -36.05 -28.99
C GLN A 171 21.25 -37.44 -28.38
N LEU A 172 20.87 -37.62 -27.10
CA LEU A 172 20.87 -38.94 -26.47
C LEU A 172 19.90 -39.90 -27.15
N ASP A 173 18.73 -39.43 -27.58
CA ASP A 173 17.78 -40.24 -28.33
C ASP A 173 18.37 -40.70 -29.67
N GLU A 174 19.01 -39.79 -30.42
CA GLU A 174 19.69 -40.12 -31.68
C GLU A 174 20.78 -41.18 -31.50
N VAL A 175 21.66 -41.03 -30.50
CA VAL A 175 22.69 -42.02 -30.18
C VAL A 175 22.07 -43.35 -29.72
N THR A 176 20.96 -43.30 -28.97
CA THR A 176 20.27 -44.51 -28.52
C THR A 176 19.66 -45.28 -29.68
N GLN A 177 19.03 -44.59 -30.64
CA GLN A 177 18.53 -45.22 -31.86
C GLN A 177 19.67 -45.77 -32.72
N GLN A 178 20.78 -45.05 -32.82
CA GLN A 178 21.95 -45.51 -33.55
C GLN A 178 22.56 -46.77 -32.92
N ASN A 179 22.63 -46.82 -31.58
CA ASN A 179 23.06 -48.01 -30.85
C ASN A 179 22.13 -49.20 -31.07
N ALA A 180 20.81 -48.98 -31.08
CA ALA A 180 19.84 -50.03 -31.38
C ALA A 180 20.05 -50.62 -32.79
N ALA A 181 20.23 -49.75 -33.80
CA ALA A 181 20.53 -50.18 -35.17
C ALA A 181 21.87 -50.94 -35.27
N LEU A 182 22.89 -50.48 -34.55
CA LEU A 182 24.20 -51.16 -34.47
C LEU A 182 24.08 -52.56 -33.85
N VAL A 183 23.25 -52.71 -32.80
CA VAL A 183 22.98 -54.01 -32.18
C VAL A 183 22.25 -54.93 -33.15
N GLU A 184 21.25 -54.46 -33.88
CA GLU A 184 20.57 -55.25 -34.91
C GLU A 184 21.54 -55.71 -36.01
N GLN A 185 22.38 -54.80 -36.51
CA GLN A 185 23.39 -55.12 -37.52
C GLN A 185 24.43 -56.12 -36.99
N SER A 186 24.83 -55.99 -35.72
CA SER A 186 25.77 -56.89 -35.06
C SER A 186 25.16 -58.29 -34.88
N ALA A 187 23.90 -58.38 -34.47
CA ALA A 187 23.17 -59.64 -34.35
C ALA A 187 23.04 -60.35 -35.71
N ALA A 188 22.70 -59.62 -36.78
CA ALA A 188 22.66 -60.15 -38.14
C ALA A 188 24.03 -60.66 -38.60
N SER A 189 25.10 -59.91 -38.31
CA SER A 189 26.48 -60.30 -38.62
C SER A 189 26.90 -61.56 -37.86
N ALA A 190 26.57 -61.65 -36.56
CA ALA A 190 26.82 -62.84 -35.75
C ALA A 190 26.09 -64.07 -36.29
N HIS A 191 24.83 -63.92 -36.69
CA HIS A 191 24.05 -65.01 -37.29
C HIS A 191 24.62 -65.46 -38.64
N SER A 192 25.10 -64.52 -39.46
CA SER A 192 25.77 -64.82 -40.74
C SER A 192 27.08 -65.58 -40.51
N LEU A 193 27.91 -65.14 -39.57
CA LEU A 193 29.16 -65.81 -39.19
C LEU A 193 28.91 -67.21 -38.62
N GLN A 194 27.90 -67.37 -37.77
CA GLN A 194 27.49 -68.68 -37.25
C GLN A 194 27.06 -69.63 -38.39
N GLY A 195 26.29 -69.13 -39.36
CA GLY A 195 25.91 -69.91 -40.54
C GLY A 195 27.10 -70.27 -41.45
N GLN A 196 28.09 -69.40 -41.60
CA GLN A 196 29.34 -69.70 -42.33
C GLN A 196 30.19 -70.74 -41.61
N ALA A 197 30.35 -70.62 -40.30
CA ALA A 197 31.06 -71.60 -39.47
C ALA A 197 30.38 -72.98 -39.54
N GLY A 198 29.05 -73.04 -39.48
CA GLY A 198 28.30 -74.28 -39.65
C GLY A 198 28.58 -74.97 -41.00
N ARG A 199 28.56 -74.21 -42.11
CA ARG A 199 28.90 -74.73 -43.45
C ARG A 199 30.33 -75.26 -43.55
N LEU A 200 31.29 -74.59 -42.90
CA LEU A 200 32.69 -75.06 -42.87
C LEU A 200 32.83 -76.40 -42.11
N VAL A 201 32.14 -76.54 -40.97
CA VAL A 201 32.11 -77.80 -40.20
C VAL A 201 31.50 -78.92 -41.02
N GLU A 202 30.40 -78.65 -41.73
CA GLU A 202 29.72 -79.62 -42.58
C GLU A 202 30.61 -80.08 -43.75
N ALA A 203 31.33 -79.14 -44.39
CA ALA A 203 32.29 -79.45 -45.44
C ALA A 203 33.45 -80.34 -44.92
N LEU A 204 34.01 -80.03 -43.75
CA LEU A 204 35.07 -80.85 -43.12
C LEU A 204 34.58 -82.26 -42.76
N ALA A 205 33.33 -82.41 -42.35
CA ALA A 205 32.74 -83.72 -42.03
C ALA A 205 32.62 -84.65 -43.25
N VAL A 206 32.46 -84.09 -44.45
CA VAL A 206 32.52 -84.87 -45.70
C VAL A 206 33.92 -85.41 -45.93
N PHE A 207 34.95 -84.59 -45.69
CA PHE A 207 36.34 -85.02 -45.82
C PHE A 207 36.79 -85.99 -44.72
N SER A 208 36.17 -85.97 -43.54
CA SER A 208 36.48 -86.92 -42.46
C SER A 208 35.75 -88.26 -42.56
N ARG A 209 34.83 -88.43 -43.52
CA ARG A 209 34.11 -89.69 -43.80
C ARG A 209 34.67 -90.46 -45.00
N ALA A 210 35.73 -89.96 -45.63
CA ALA A 210 36.55 -90.65 -46.62
C ALA A 210 37.80 -91.24 -45.94
#